data_AF-A0A5C2M6U0-F1
#
_entry.id   AF-A0A5C2M6U0-F1
#
_cell.length_a   1.000
_cell.length_b   1.000
_cell.length_c   1.000
_cell.angle_alpha   90.00
_cell.angle_beta   90.00
_cell.angle_gamma   90.00
#
_symmetry.space_group_name_H-M   'P 1'
#
loop_
_entity.id
_entity.type
_entity.pdbx_description
1 polymer ?
#
loop_
_entity_poly.entity_id
_entity_poly.type
_entity_poly.pdbx_seq_one_letter_code
_entity_poly.pdbx_strand_id
1 'polypeptide(L)'
;MRSPQRLVVSPSQIQDRRVWLTPEQVHYLRHVLRLKDNDVISILDGQGQRWRGTLGVNGQTVELLEAEQQETELSVEIMLCLALLKAANFEQVLQQATELGVKRIIPIQTARSLLQPSTSRYQRWQRILQEAAEQSERLYVPTLSDPLSVAEMVSLTPKGYIASLNASQLLWDCLPQMDLSQPIYLAIGPEGGWTASEVEQVLAAGWQAFSLGQRTLRAVTAAIASLTLVSHYTERHCATAQQH
;
A
#
# COMPACT_ATOMS: atom_id res chain seq x y z
N MET A 1 0.22 -22.98 -16.05
CA MET A 1 -0.80 -22.12 -16.73
C MET A 1 -0.48 -20.68 -16.38
N ARG A 2 -0.49 -19.75 -17.34
CA ARG A 2 -0.37 -18.32 -17.02
C ARG A 2 -1.61 -17.90 -16.22
N SER A 3 -1.42 -17.19 -15.12
CA SER A 3 -2.54 -16.60 -14.37
C SER A 3 -3.37 -15.70 -15.30
N PRO A 4 -4.71 -15.72 -15.21
CA PRO A 4 -5.56 -14.85 -16.02
C PRO A 4 -5.17 -13.37 -15.83
N GLN A 5 -5.22 -12.60 -16.92
CA GLN A 5 -4.97 -11.16 -16.89
C GLN A 5 -5.96 -10.46 -15.96
N ARG A 6 -5.55 -9.36 -15.32
CA ARG A 6 -6.33 -8.69 -14.27
C ARG A 6 -6.82 -7.33 -14.72
N LEU A 7 -7.89 -6.86 -14.09
CA LEU A 7 -8.45 -5.53 -14.29
C LEU A 7 -9.09 -5.03 -12.99
N VAL A 8 -8.66 -3.87 -12.50
CA VAL A 8 -9.32 -3.16 -11.40
C VAL A 8 -10.44 -2.27 -11.93
N VAL A 9 -11.61 -2.35 -11.30
CA VAL A 9 -12.83 -1.63 -11.70
C VAL A 9 -13.44 -0.90 -10.50
N SER A 10 -14.12 0.20 -10.75
CA SER A 10 -14.97 0.86 -9.75
C SER A 10 -16.27 0.07 -9.55
N PRO A 11 -16.87 0.02 -8.34
CA PRO A 11 -18.18 -0.61 -8.12
C PRO A 11 -19.27 -0.07 -9.03
N SER A 12 -19.19 1.21 -9.40
CA SER A 12 -20.16 1.84 -10.31
C SER A 12 -20.15 1.22 -11.71
N GLN A 13 -19.10 0.49 -12.09
CA GLN A 13 -19.00 -0.22 -13.36
C GLN A 13 -19.73 -1.57 -13.32
N ILE A 14 -20.08 -2.08 -12.14
CA ILE A 14 -20.67 -3.40 -11.94
C ILE A 14 -22.20 -3.26 -11.90
N GLN A 15 -22.89 -3.89 -12.86
CA GLN A 15 -24.36 -3.94 -12.95
C GLN A 15 -24.80 -5.32 -13.43
N ASP A 16 -25.77 -5.95 -12.76
CA ASP A 16 -26.36 -7.24 -13.15
C ASP A 16 -25.32 -8.32 -13.53
N ARG A 17 -24.27 -8.46 -12.71
CA ARG A 17 -23.15 -9.38 -12.94
C ARG A 17 -22.38 -9.11 -14.23
N ARG A 18 -22.37 -7.87 -14.72
CA ARG A 18 -21.53 -7.39 -15.80
C ARG A 18 -20.71 -6.19 -15.37
N VAL A 19 -19.49 -6.09 -15.88
CA VAL A 19 -18.67 -4.88 -15.79
C VAL A 19 -18.75 -4.14 -17.11
N TRP A 20 -19.08 -2.85 -17.05
CA TRP A 20 -18.97 -1.93 -18.18
C TRP A 20 -17.57 -1.31 -18.21
N LEU A 21 -16.82 -1.61 -19.27
CA LEU A 21 -15.44 -1.17 -19.41
C LEU A 21 -15.35 0.27 -19.89
N THR A 22 -14.41 1.05 -19.33
CA THR A 22 -14.08 2.37 -19.87
C THR A 22 -13.32 2.23 -21.20
N PRO A 23 -13.29 3.27 -22.06
CA PRO A 23 -12.51 3.24 -23.29
C PRO A 23 -11.03 2.89 -23.08
N GLU A 24 -10.43 3.36 -21.98
CA GLU A 24 -9.05 3.04 -21.61
C GLU A 24 -8.88 1.56 -21.25
N GLN A 25 -9.83 0.98 -20.50
CA GLN A 25 -9.81 -0.43 -20.15
C GLN A 25 -10.01 -1.33 -21.38
N VAL A 26 -10.94 -0.97 -22.29
CA VAL A 26 -11.10 -1.67 -23.57
C VAL A 26 -9.80 -1.62 -24.38
N HIS A 27 -9.16 -0.45 -24.46
CA HIS A 27 -7.90 -0.30 -25.17
C HIS A 27 -6.80 -1.17 -24.55
N TYR A 28 -6.68 -1.15 -23.23
CA TYR A 28 -5.71 -1.95 -22.48
C TYR A 28 -5.91 -3.46 -22.74
N LEU A 29 -7.13 -3.98 -22.59
CA LEU A 29 -7.42 -5.40 -22.77
C LEU A 29 -7.20 -5.86 -24.23
N ARG A 30 -7.64 -5.06 -25.22
CA ARG A 30 -7.62 -5.45 -26.64
C ARG A 30 -6.32 -5.16 -27.36
N HIS A 31 -5.66 -4.04 -27.06
CA HIS A 31 -4.48 -3.61 -27.83
C HIS A 31 -3.18 -3.88 -27.08
N VAL A 32 -3.17 -3.73 -25.75
CA VAL A 32 -1.98 -3.99 -24.93
C VAL A 32 -1.89 -5.48 -24.61
N LEU A 33 -2.94 -6.06 -24.02
CA LEU A 33 -2.97 -7.46 -23.62
C LEU A 33 -3.42 -8.43 -24.73
N ARG A 34 -4.02 -7.89 -25.81
CA ARG A 34 -4.44 -8.64 -27.01
C ARG A 34 -5.44 -9.78 -26.73
N LEU A 35 -6.33 -9.54 -25.77
CA LEU A 35 -7.37 -10.50 -25.40
C LEU A 35 -8.47 -10.58 -26.46
N LYS A 36 -8.99 -11.79 -26.65
CA LYS A 36 -10.08 -12.12 -27.56
C LYS A 36 -11.40 -12.22 -26.81
N ASP A 37 -12.48 -12.24 -27.60
CA ASP A 37 -13.82 -12.51 -27.10
C ASP A 37 -13.80 -13.88 -26.40
N ASN A 38 -14.45 -13.95 -25.25
CA ASN A 38 -14.49 -15.11 -24.38
C ASN A 38 -13.18 -15.45 -23.63
N ASP A 39 -12.14 -14.61 -23.71
CA ASP A 39 -10.99 -14.77 -22.82
C ASP A 39 -11.40 -14.50 -21.36
N VAL A 40 -10.83 -15.31 -20.45
CA VAL A 40 -11.08 -15.18 -19.01
C VAL A 40 -10.09 -14.20 -18.40
N ILE A 41 -10.62 -13.24 -17.66
CA ILE A 41 -9.87 -12.24 -16.88
C ILE A 41 -10.32 -12.23 -15.43
N SER A 42 -9.45 -11.77 -14.53
CA SER A 42 -9.80 -11.51 -13.14
C SER A 42 -10.25 -10.06 -12.99
N ILE A 43 -11.43 -9.87 -12.43
CA ILE A 43 -11.98 -8.55 -12.11
C ILE A 43 -11.81 -8.31 -10.61
N LEU A 44 -11.25 -7.16 -10.26
CA LEU A 44 -11.06 -6.69 -8.89
C LEU A 44 -11.88 -5.42 -8.68
N ASP A 45 -12.73 -5.33 -7.66
CA ASP A 45 -13.46 -4.08 -7.33
C ASP A 45 -12.61 -3.05 -6.54
N GLY A 46 -11.38 -3.43 -6.19
CA GLY A 46 -10.50 -2.63 -5.32
C GLY A 46 -11.01 -2.49 -3.88
N GLN A 47 -12.04 -3.26 -3.51
CA GLN A 47 -12.76 -3.23 -2.24
C GLN A 47 -12.91 -4.60 -1.60
N GLY A 48 -12.05 -5.56 -1.98
CA GLY A 48 -12.01 -6.87 -1.33
C GLY A 48 -12.61 -8.00 -2.16
N GLN A 49 -13.24 -7.70 -3.29
CA GLN A 49 -13.99 -8.68 -4.05
C GLN A 49 -13.33 -8.92 -5.41
N ARG A 50 -13.17 -10.20 -5.72
CA ARG A 50 -12.56 -10.70 -6.95
C ARG A 50 -13.51 -11.66 -7.63
N TRP A 51 -13.60 -11.57 -8.94
CA TRP A 51 -14.34 -12.50 -9.77
C TRP A 51 -13.50 -12.96 -10.95
N ARG A 52 -13.78 -14.17 -11.43
CA ARG A 52 -13.51 -14.46 -12.84
C ARG A 52 -14.57 -13.80 -13.69
N GLY A 53 -14.15 -13.26 -14.82
CA GLY A 53 -15.06 -12.72 -15.82
C GLY A 53 -14.64 -13.11 -17.23
N THR A 54 -15.62 -13.20 -18.11
CA THR A 54 -15.42 -13.52 -19.53
C THR A 54 -15.60 -12.25 -20.34
N LEU A 55 -14.61 -11.91 -21.18
CA LEU A 55 -14.71 -10.73 -22.03
C LEU A 55 -15.84 -10.91 -23.04
N GLY A 56 -16.83 -10.02 -22.99
CA GLY A 56 -18.03 -10.10 -23.82
C GLY A 56 -17.75 -9.87 -25.30
N VAL A 57 -18.73 -10.26 -26.12
CA VAL A 57 -18.69 -10.03 -27.58
C VAL A 57 -18.64 -8.52 -27.84
N ASN A 58 -17.68 -8.07 -28.65
CA ASN A 58 -17.28 -6.65 -28.87
C ASN A 58 -16.38 -6.01 -27.79
N GLY A 59 -16.09 -6.70 -26.69
CA GLY A 59 -15.10 -6.29 -25.70
C GLY A 59 -15.42 -5.04 -24.88
N GLN A 60 -16.69 -4.62 -24.85
CA GLN A 60 -17.15 -3.46 -24.07
C GLN A 60 -17.60 -3.85 -22.66
N THR A 61 -17.89 -5.13 -22.45
CA THR A 61 -18.35 -5.66 -21.16
C THR A 61 -17.58 -6.89 -20.77
N VAL A 62 -17.61 -7.21 -19.47
CA VAL A 62 -17.11 -8.46 -18.91
C VAL A 62 -18.25 -9.10 -18.14
N GLU A 63 -18.61 -10.34 -18.46
CA GLU A 63 -19.61 -11.08 -17.70
C GLU A 63 -18.95 -11.78 -16.50
N LEU A 64 -19.42 -11.47 -15.29
CA LEU A 64 -18.89 -12.02 -14.04
C LEU A 64 -19.39 -13.46 -13.82
N LEU A 65 -18.44 -14.37 -13.64
CA LEU A 65 -18.64 -15.76 -13.28
C LEU A 65 -18.58 -15.91 -11.74
N GLU A 66 -17.74 -16.78 -11.23
CA GLU A 66 -17.63 -17.06 -9.79
C GLU A 66 -16.74 -16.02 -9.09
N ALA A 67 -17.10 -15.72 -7.84
CA ALA A 67 -16.23 -14.96 -6.96
C ALA A 67 -15.04 -15.85 -6.55
N GLU A 68 -13.82 -15.36 -6.71
CA GLU A 68 -12.61 -16.04 -6.24
C GLU A 68 -12.27 -15.50 -4.86
N GLN A 69 -12.35 -16.34 -3.82
CA GLN A 69 -11.79 -16.03 -2.51
C GLN A 69 -10.30 -16.39 -2.52
N GLN A 70 -9.44 -15.39 -2.73
CA GLN A 70 -8.02 -15.51 -2.46
C GLN A 70 -7.65 -14.39 -1.49
N GLU A 71 -7.35 -14.75 -0.24
CA GLU A 71 -6.84 -13.80 0.76
C GLU A 71 -5.37 -13.52 0.45
N THR A 72 -5.10 -12.52 -0.40
CA THR A 72 -3.75 -11.99 -0.66
C THR A 72 -3.37 -10.86 0.29
N GLU A 73 -4.30 -10.43 1.14
CA GLU A 73 -4.11 -9.31 2.04
C GLU A 73 -3.55 -9.77 3.38
N LEU A 74 -2.80 -8.88 4.01
CA LEU A 74 -2.30 -9.10 5.36
C LEU A 74 -3.48 -9.15 6.34
N SER A 75 -3.41 -10.09 7.27
CA SER A 75 -4.35 -10.21 8.40
C SER A 75 -4.22 -9.07 9.42
N VAL A 76 -3.15 -8.27 9.32
CA VAL A 76 -2.91 -7.08 10.14
C VAL A 76 -2.72 -5.88 9.23
N GLU A 77 -3.44 -4.79 9.51
CA GLU A 77 -3.30 -3.57 8.72
C GLU A 77 -1.99 -2.86 9.03
N ILE A 78 -1.20 -2.55 8.01
CA ILE A 78 0.01 -1.72 8.15
C ILE A 78 -0.27 -0.32 7.61
N MET A 79 -0.02 0.69 8.44
CA MET A 79 -0.16 2.11 8.15
C MET A 79 1.23 2.75 8.02
N LEU A 80 1.53 3.35 6.87
CA LEU A 80 2.83 3.97 6.60
C LEU A 80 2.74 5.49 6.71
N CYS A 81 3.29 6.06 7.78
CA CYS A 81 3.55 7.49 7.92
C CYS A 81 4.85 7.83 7.17
N LEU A 82 4.72 8.26 5.92
CA LEU A 82 5.85 8.46 5.02
C LEU A 82 6.16 9.95 4.88
N ALA A 83 7.35 10.39 5.31
CA ALA A 83 7.81 11.73 5.01
C ALA A 83 7.73 12.05 3.51
N LEU A 84 7.30 13.25 3.14
CA LEU A 84 7.27 13.71 1.76
C LEU A 84 8.71 13.78 1.21
N LEU A 85 9.10 12.74 0.47
CA LEU A 85 10.41 12.56 -0.17
C LEU A 85 10.49 13.36 -1.47
N LYS A 86 11.65 13.33 -2.14
CA LYS A 86 11.71 13.77 -3.55
C LYS A 86 10.74 12.96 -4.41
N ALA A 87 10.14 13.60 -5.42
CA ALA A 87 9.03 13.04 -6.20
C ALA A 87 9.23 11.58 -6.66
N ALA A 88 10.36 11.29 -7.32
CA ALA A 88 10.67 9.94 -7.79
C ALA A 88 10.79 8.91 -6.66
N ASN A 89 11.41 9.30 -5.53
CA ASN A 89 11.55 8.43 -4.37
C ASN A 89 10.20 8.17 -3.69
N PHE A 90 9.36 9.20 -3.58
CA PHE A 90 8.03 9.06 -3.01
C PHE A 90 7.17 8.12 -3.87
N GLU A 91 7.13 8.34 -5.18
CA GLU A 91 6.42 7.48 -6.14
C GLU A 91 6.90 6.02 -6.07
N GLN A 92 8.21 5.80 -5.96
CA GLN A 92 8.78 4.47 -5.79
C GLN A 92 8.28 3.80 -4.49
N VAL A 93 8.25 4.53 -3.37
CA VAL A 93 7.73 3.96 -2.11
C VAL A 93 6.22 3.70 -2.20
N LEU A 94 5.44 4.56 -2.86
CA LEU A 94 4.00 4.30 -3.06
C LEU A 94 3.76 2.96 -3.77
N GLN A 95 4.50 2.73 -4.86
CA GLN A 95 4.41 1.48 -5.61
C GLN A 95 4.80 0.29 -4.72
N GLN A 96 6.00 0.30 -4.15
CA GLN A 96 6.55 -0.86 -3.44
C GLN A 96 5.86 -1.11 -2.09
N ALA A 97 5.39 -0.06 -1.41
CA ALA A 97 4.58 -0.23 -0.20
C ALA A 97 3.22 -0.85 -0.52
N THR A 98 2.64 -0.51 -1.67
CA THR A 98 1.41 -1.17 -2.15
C THR A 98 1.66 -2.65 -2.37
N GLU A 99 2.74 -3.02 -3.07
CA GLU A 99 3.11 -4.42 -3.30
C GLU A 99 3.35 -5.19 -1.99
N LEU A 100 3.85 -4.53 -0.94
CA LEU A 100 4.13 -5.12 0.38
C LEU A 100 2.93 -5.15 1.34
N GLY A 101 1.72 -4.84 0.85
CA GLY A 101 0.48 -5.01 1.61
C GLY A 101 0.10 -3.83 2.51
N VAL A 102 0.69 -2.63 2.33
CA VAL A 102 0.29 -1.46 3.13
C VAL A 102 -1.20 -1.17 2.95
N LYS A 103 -1.92 -0.86 4.04
CA LYS A 103 -3.34 -0.50 3.99
C LYS A 103 -3.55 0.98 3.69
N ARG A 104 -2.74 1.83 4.32
CA ARG A 104 -2.79 3.29 4.17
C ARG A 104 -1.41 3.90 4.15
N ILE A 105 -1.23 4.91 3.31
CA ILE A 105 -0.07 5.77 3.30
C ILE A 105 -0.51 7.17 3.74
N ILE A 106 0.16 7.70 4.76
CA ILE A 106 -0.09 9.00 5.37
C ILE A 106 1.13 9.86 5.09
N PRO A 107 1.08 10.80 4.12
CA PRO A 107 2.20 11.67 3.83
C PRO A 107 2.50 12.59 5.02
N ILE A 108 3.76 12.71 5.41
CA ILE A 108 4.17 13.57 6.52
C ILE A 108 5.01 14.73 5.99
N GLN A 109 4.55 15.95 6.22
CA GLN A 109 5.33 17.16 5.98
C GLN A 109 6.29 17.35 7.15
N THR A 110 7.58 17.15 6.89
CA THR A 110 8.67 17.32 7.86
C THR A 110 9.42 18.63 7.62
N ALA A 111 10.27 19.02 8.56
CA ALA A 111 11.17 20.17 8.41
C ALA A 111 12.13 20.06 7.21
N ARG A 112 12.43 18.82 6.77
CA ARG A 112 13.35 18.52 5.66
C ARG A 112 12.63 18.02 4.40
N SER A 113 11.30 18.06 4.38
CA SER A 113 10.49 17.72 3.21
C SER A 113 10.51 18.84 2.19
N LEU A 114 10.90 18.53 0.95
CA LEU A 114 10.98 19.51 -0.15
C LEU A 114 9.77 19.46 -1.09
N LEU A 115 8.97 18.41 -1.00
CA LEU A 115 7.90 18.13 -1.95
C LEU A 115 6.58 18.72 -1.47
N GLN A 116 6.01 19.65 -2.23
CA GLN A 116 4.67 20.18 -1.98
C GLN A 116 3.66 19.54 -2.93
N PRO A 117 2.70 18.73 -2.44
CA PRO A 117 1.71 18.05 -3.30
C PRO A 117 0.81 19.03 -4.05
N SER A 118 0.51 18.70 -5.31
CA SER A 118 -0.51 19.39 -6.12
C SER A 118 -1.63 18.41 -6.45
N THR A 119 -2.79 18.91 -6.88
CA THR A 119 -3.91 18.06 -7.33
C THR A 119 -3.50 17.09 -8.44
N SER A 120 -2.73 17.57 -9.43
CA SER A 120 -2.21 16.74 -10.53
C SER A 120 -1.27 15.64 -10.04
N ARG A 121 -0.47 15.93 -8.99
CA ARG A 121 0.42 14.94 -8.40
C ARG A 121 -0.36 13.88 -7.62
N TYR A 122 -1.39 14.27 -6.88
CA TYR A 122 -2.27 13.32 -6.21
C TYR A 122 -2.95 12.36 -7.19
N GLN A 123 -3.45 12.84 -8.32
CA GLN A 123 -4.02 11.99 -9.37
C GLN A 123 -2.99 10.99 -9.90
N ARG A 124 -1.75 11.44 -10.14
CA ARG A 124 -0.64 10.56 -10.53
C ARG A 124 -0.32 9.51 -9.46
N TRP A 125 -0.31 9.88 -8.19
CA TRP A 125 -0.07 8.96 -7.08
C TRP A 125 -1.17 7.92 -6.92
N GLN A 126 -2.43 8.33 -7.04
CA GLN A 126 -3.56 7.40 -7.05
C GLN A 126 -3.44 6.38 -8.17
N ARG A 127 -3.03 6.82 -9.38
CA ARG A 127 -2.77 5.91 -10.49
C ARG A 127 -1.65 4.91 -10.19
N ILE A 128 -0.55 5.34 -9.59
CA ILE A 128 0.56 4.46 -9.17
C ILE A 128 0.06 3.40 -8.17
N LEU A 129 -0.74 3.79 -7.17
CA LEU A 129 -1.31 2.86 -6.19
C LEU A 129 -2.25 1.84 -6.86
N GLN A 130 -3.08 2.29 -7.81
CA GLN A 130 -3.99 1.43 -8.55
C GLN A 130 -3.22 0.41 -9.42
N GLU A 131 -2.25 0.87 -10.21
CA GLU A 131 -1.42 0.02 -11.06
C GLU A 131 -0.61 -0.98 -10.22
N ALA A 132 -0.06 -0.55 -9.08
CA ALA A 132 0.67 -1.43 -8.16
C ALA A 132 -0.23 -2.49 -7.53
N ALA A 133 -1.44 -2.12 -7.08
CA ALA A 133 -2.41 -3.06 -6.52
C ALA A 133 -2.84 -4.12 -7.57
N GLU A 134 -3.07 -3.70 -8.82
CA GLU A 134 -3.40 -4.59 -9.93
C GLU A 134 -2.28 -5.60 -10.23
N GLN A 135 -1.02 -5.13 -10.28
CA GLN A 135 0.15 -5.97 -10.54
C GLN A 135 0.43 -6.95 -9.39
N SER A 136 0.23 -6.53 -8.15
CA SER A 136 0.46 -7.34 -6.95
C SER A 136 -0.73 -8.21 -6.54
N GLU A 137 -1.79 -8.27 -7.35
CA GLU A 137 -2.99 -9.08 -7.09
C GLU A 137 -3.67 -8.75 -5.77
N ARG A 138 -3.60 -7.48 -5.38
CA ARG A 138 -4.25 -7.00 -4.17
C ARG A 138 -5.74 -6.84 -4.37
N LEU A 139 -6.47 -7.14 -3.31
CA LEU A 139 -7.91 -6.97 -3.28
C LEU A 139 -8.29 -5.52 -3.01
N TYR A 140 -7.40 -4.77 -2.35
CA TYR A 140 -7.61 -3.36 -2.02
C TYR A 140 -6.53 -2.46 -2.61
N VAL A 141 -6.95 -1.30 -3.11
CA VAL A 141 -6.02 -0.20 -3.39
C VAL A 141 -5.75 0.56 -2.09
N PRO A 142 -4.48 0.79 -1.69
CA PRO A 142 -4.19 1.54 -0.47
C PRO A 142 -4.75 2.96 -0.52
N THR A 143 -5.26 3.41 0.61
CA THR A 143 -5.70 4.82 0.74
C THR A 143 -4.48 5.73 0.91
N LEU A 144 -4.48 6.87 0.22
CA LEU A 144 -3.51 7.95 0.38
C LEU A 144 -4.22 9.18 0.93
N SER A 145 -3.85 9.63 2.13
CA SER A 145 -4.46 10.80 2.77
C SER A 145 -3.82 12.11 2.32
N ASP A 146 -4.43 13.23 2.73
CA ASP A 146 -3.75 14.53 2.73
C ASP A 146 -2.53 14.52 3.65
N PRO A 147 -1.55 15.42 3.43
CA PRO A 147 -0.33 15.44 4.21
C PRO A 147 -0.61 15.98 5.61
N LEU A 148 -0.01 15.35 6.60
CA LEU A 148 -0.02 15.81 7.99
C LEU A 148 1.32 16.41 8.35
N SER A 149 1.33 17.43 9.20
CA SER A 149 2.53 17.79 9.96
C SER A 149 2.90 16.68 10.95
N VAL A 150 4.12 16.70 11.48
CA VAL A 150 4.54 15.78 12.55
C VAL A 150 3.65 15.90 13.79
N ALA A 151 3.20 17.12 14.11
CA ALA A 151 2.28 17.35 15.23
C ALA A 151 0.89 16.74 15.00
N GLU A 152 0.35 16.85 13.80
CA GLU A 152 -0.93 16.24 13.44
C GLU A 152 -0.81 14.72 13.39
N MET A 153 0.29 14.18 12.87
CA MET A 153 0.57 12.74 12.87
C MET A 153 0.43 12.16 14.28
N VAL A 154 1.15 12.71 15.27
CA VAL A 154 1.13 12.18 16.64
C VAL A 154 -0.20 12.40 17.36
N SER A 155 -1.00 13.37 16.93
CA SER A 155 -2.31 13.69 17.50
C SER A 155 -3.44 12.83 16.93
N LEU A 156 -3.39 12.55 15.63
CA LEU A 156 -4.46 11.90 14.88
C LEU A 156 -4.26 10.39 14.68
N THR A 157 -3.09 9.86 15.01
CA THR A 157 -2.78 8.44 14.87
C THR A 157 -2.49 7.80 16.21
N PRO A 158 -2.84 6.51 16.40
CA PRO A 158 -2.34 5.72 17.51
C PRO A 158 -0.81 5.72 17.58
N LYS A 159 -0.27 5.34 18.74
CA LYS A 159 1.16 5.11 18.90
C LYS A 159 1.66 4.06 17.89
N GLY A 160 2.89 4.24 17.44
CA GLY A 160 3.52 3.38 16.45
C GLY A 160 5.03 3.31 16.61
N TYR A 161 5.70 3.01 15.51
CA TYR A 161 7.14 2.81 15.45
C TYR A 161 7.78 3.81 14.50
N ILE A 162 8.84 4.50 14.93
CA ILE A 162 9.56 5.50 14.12
C ILE A 162 10.98 5.02 13.80
N ALA A 163 11.32 5.02 12.51
CA ALA A 163 12.68 4.73 12.08
C ALA A 163 13.62 5.89 12.46
N SER A 164 14.65 5.60 13.25
CA SER A 164 15.66 6.56 13.67
C SER A 164 17.06 5.93 13.64
N LEU A 165 18.04 6.66 13.09
CA LEU A 165 19.44 6.22 13.06
C LEU A 165 20.07 6.14 14.46
N ASN A 166 19.50 6.86 15.43
CA ASN A 166 19.98 6.93 16.80
C ASN A 166 19.27 5.93 17.72
N ALA A 167 18.35 5.12 17.18
CA ALA A 167 17.67 4.09 17.97
C ALA A 167 18.62 2.92 18.26
N SER A 168 18.68 2.51 19.53
CA SER A 168 19.46 1.35 19.96
C SER A 168 18.81 0.02 19.59
N GLN A 169 17.48 -0.03 19.56
CA GLN A 169 16.72 -1.24 19.27
C GLN A 169 16.61 -1.48 17.76
N LEU A 170 16.85 -2.71 17.31
CA LEU A 170 16.60 -3.10 15.92
C LEU A 170 15.11 -3.33 15.72
N LEU A 171 14.60 -3.07 14.51
CA LEU A 171 13.19 -3.35 14.17
C LEU A 171 12.81 -4.80 14.48
N TRP A 172 13.70 -5.75 14.23
CA TRP A 172 13.48 -7.17 14.48
C TRP A 172 13.12 -7.46 15.95
N ASP A 173 13.73 -6.73 16.89
CA ASP A 173 13.50 -6.88 18.32
C ASP A 173 12.20 -6.19 18.78
N CYS A 174 11.65 -5.29 17.96
CA CYS A 174 10.35 -4.65 18.19
C CYS A 174 9.18 -5.55 17.76
N LEU A 175 9.38 -6.42 16.76
CA LEU A 175 8.30 -7.22 16.16
C LEU A 175 7.50 -8.07 17.18
N PRO A 176 8.14 -8.77 18.14
CA PRO A 176 7.40 -9.54 19.16
C PRO A 176 6.59 -8.71 20.14
N GLN A 177 6.82 -7.40 20.18
CA GLN A 177 6.13 -6.47 21.07
C GLN A 177 4.94 -5.78 20.38
N MET A 178 4.77 -5.99 19.08
CA MET A 178 3.65 -5.45 18.31
C MET A 178 2.36 -6.19 18.67
N ASP A 179 1.31 -5.46 18.99
CA ASP A 179 -0.03 -6.00 19.13
C ASP A 179 -0.63 -6.23 17.74
N LEU A 180 -0.60 -7.49 17.29
CA LEU A 180 -1.11 -7.89 15.98
C LEU A 180 -2.63 -7.86 15.87
N SER A 181 -3.36 -7.58 16.97
CA SER A 181 -4.81 -7.34 16.92
C SER A 181 -5.19 -5.91 16.49
N GLN A 182 -4.20 -5.03 16.38
CA GLN A 182 -4.36 -3.61 16.04
C GLN A 182 -3.57 -3.25 14.78
N PRO A 183 -3.96 -2.18 14.06
CA PRO A 183 -3.14 -1.65 12.98
C PRO A 183 -1.75 -1.23 13.45
N ILE A 184 -0.72 -1.57 12.67
CA ILE A 184 0.68 -1.23 12.95
C ILE A 184 1.03 0.06 12.20
N TYR A 185 1.46 1.09 12.93
CA TYR A 185 1.91 2.36 12.36
C TYR A 185 3.44 2.41 12.27
N LEU A 186 3.97 2.70 11.09
CA LEU A 186 5.41 2.86 10.82
C LEU A 186 5.69 4.25 10.27
N ALA A 187 6.59 4.99 10.91
CA ALA A 187 7.05 6.31 10.46
C ALA A 187 8.44 6.26 9.84
N ILE A 188 8.56 6.69 8.58
CA ILE A 188 9.80 6.73 7.81
C ILE A 188 10.13 8.18 7.42
N GLY A 189 11.33 8.62 7.79
CA GLY A 189 11.79 10.00 7.61
C GLY A 189 12.23 10.35 6.18
N PRO A 190 12.51 11.63 5.91
CA PRO A 190 12.95 12.11 4.60
C PRO A 190 14.40 11.71 4.29
N GLU A 191 14.93 12.06 3.11
CA GLU A 191 16.33 11.78 2.75
C GLU A 191 17.34 12.37 3.74
N GLY A 192 17.00 13.50 4.36
CA GLY A 192 17.81 14.13 5.40
C GLY A 192 17.61 13.52 6.79
N GLY A 193 16.74 12.53 6.96
CA GLY A 193 16.30 12.00 8.26
C GLY A 193 15.46 12.99 9.05
N TRP A 194 14.87 12.51 10.14
CA TRP A 194 14.15 13.35 11.11
C TRP A 194 15.11 14.33 11.80
N THR A 195 14.59 15.49 12.19
CA THR A 195 15.27 16.37 13.14
C THR A 195 15.18 15.80 14.56
N ALA A 196 16.09 16.21 15.45
CA ALA A 196 16.06 15.77 16.85
C ALA A 196 14.72 16.12 17.53
N SER A 197 14.24 17.35 17.31
CA SER A 197 12.95 17.83 17.84
C SER A 197 11.76 17.00 17.34
N GLU A 198 11.73 16.61 16.05
CA GLU A 198 10.67 15.75 15.52
C GLU A 198 10.71 14.36 16.17
N VAL A 199 11.89 13.76 16.34
CA VAL A 199 12.01 12.46 17.02
C VAL A 199 11.55 12.57 18.47
N GLU A 200 12.00 13.59 19.21
CA GLU A 200 11.60 13.84 20.59
C GLU A 200 10.09 14.02 20.73
N GLN A 201 9.48 14.80 19.82
CA GLN A 201 8.03 14.99 19.78
C GLN A 201 7.27 13.68 19.59
N VAL A 202 7.72 12.85 18.65
CA VAL A 202 7.09 11.55 18.35
C VAL A 202 7.25 10.57 19.53
N LEU A 203 8.43 10.52 20.15
CA LEU A 203 8.69 9.71 21.33
C LEU A 203 7.88 10.17 22.54
N ALA A 204 7.73 11.48 22.76
CA ALA A 204 6.91 12.04 23.83
C ALA A 204 5.42 11.68 23.69
N ALA A 205 4.96 11.41 22.46
CA ALA A 205 3.61 10.90 22.17
C ALA A 205 3.48 9.37 22.37
N GLY A 206 4.53 8.69 22.85
CA GLY A 206 4.50 7.26 23.18
C GLY A 206 4.84 6.33 22.02
N TRP A 207 5.36 6.85 20.92
CA TRP A 207 5.92 6.02 19.84
C TRP A 207 7.24 5.37 20.28
N GLN A 208 7.58 4.24 19.66
CA GLN A 208 8.83 3.54 19.89
C GLN A 208 9.80 3.75 18.72
N ALA A 209 11.04 4.14 19.00
CA ALA A 209 12.05 4.25 17.95
C ALA A 209 12.70 2.90 17.64
N PHE A 210 12.99 2.65 16.37
CA PHE A 210 13.75 1.48 15.91
C PHE A 210 14.82 1.88 14.89
N SER A 211 15.82 1.03 14.73
CA SER A 211 16.82 1.11 13.66
C SER A 211 16.76 -0.10 12.73
N LEU A 212 17.32 0.05 11.52
CA LEU A 212 17.50 -1.03 10.54
C LEU A 212 18.97 -1.48 10.49
N GLY A 213 19.68 -1.34 11.62
CA GLY A 213 21.09 -1.64 11.77
C GLY A 213 22.00 -0.41 11.62
N GLN A 214 23.31 -0.67 11.58
CA GLN A 214 24.36 0.35 11.68
C GLN A 214 24.54 1.22 10.41
N ARG A 215 23.94 0.82 9.28
CA ARG A 215 24.09 1.52 8.01
C ARG A 215 22.98 2.54 7.83
N THR A 216 23.34 3.74 7.40
CA THR A 216 22.36 4.73 6.95
C THR A 216 21.72 4.27 5.65
N LEU A 217 20.47 3.81 5.74
CA LEU A 217 19.68 3.45 4.56
C LEU A 217 19.05 4.69 3.94
N ARG A 218 18.87 4.67 2.62
CA ARG A 218 18.04 5.68 1.93
C ARG A 218 16.60 5.53 2.40
N ALA A 219 15.84 6.63 2.44
CA ALA A 219 14.43 6.63 2.87
C ALA A 219 13.60 5.56 2.15
N VAL A 220 13.79 5.42 0.84
CA VAL A 220 13.15 4.37 0.02
C VAL A 220 13.48 2.96 0.55
N THR A 221 14.76 2.66 0.73
CA THR A 221 15.22 1.36 1.26
C THR A 221 14.73 1.11 2.68
N ALA A 222 14.71 2.15 3.53
CA ALA A 222 14.23 2.05 4.90
C ALA A 222 12.73 1.70 4.96
N ALA A 223 11.91 2.33 4.10
CA ALA A 223 10.48 2.01 4.00
C ALA A 223 10.26 0.55 3.56
N ILE A 224 10.90 0.14 2.47
CA ILE A 224 10.75 -1.22 1.91
C ILE A 224 11.21 -2.27 2.91
N ALA A 225 12.38 -2.07 3.53
CA ALA A 225 12.91 -3.01 4.52
C ALA A 225 12.02 -3.13 5.75
N SER A 226 11.49 -2.01 6.26
CA SER A 226 10.60 -2.01 7.41
C SER A 226 9.30 -2.75 7.10
N LEU A 227 8.66 -2.42 5.97
CA LEU A 227 7.46 -3.09 5.50
C LEU A 227 7.70 -4.59 5.29
N THR A 228 8.79 -4.97 4.62
CA THR A 228 9.10 -6.39 4.38
C THR A 228 9.21 -7.18 5.69
N LEU A 229 9.92 -6.63 6.68
CA LEU A 229 10.10 -7.30 7.98
C LEU A 229 8.78 -7.41 8.75
N VAL A 230 7.97 -6.35 8.76
CA VAL A 230 6.69 -6.34 9.47
C VAL A 230 5.68 -7.26 8.76
N SER A 231 5.49 -7.11 7.45
CA SER A 231 4.55 -7.94 6.67
C SER A 231 4.87 -9.43 6.81
N HIS A 232 6.14 -9.83 6.70
CA HIS A 232 6.48 -11.25 6.83
C HIS A 232 6.32 -11.77 8.26
N TYR A 233 6.57 -10.92 9.26
CA TYR A 233 6.32 -11.26 10.65
C TYR A 233 4.84 -11.46 10.93
N THR A 234 3.97 -10.57 10.43
CA THR A 234 2.52 -10.68 10.64
C THR A 234 1.94 -11.91 9.95
N GLU A 235 2.32 -12.18 8.69
CA GLU A 235 1.91 -13.39 7.98
C GLU A 235 2.22 -14.67 8.77
N ARG A 236 3.44 -14.77 9.30
CA ARG A 236 3.89 -15.95 10.05
C ARG A 236 3.08 -16.18 11.34
N HIS A 237 2.73 -15.11 12.05
CA HIS A 237 2.15 -15.21 13.40
C HIS A 237 0.64 -15.05 13.44
N CYS A 238 0.00 -14.60 12.36
CA CYS A 238 -1.45 -14.54 12.23
C CYS A 238 -2.02 -15.73 11.44
N ALA A 239 -1.27 -16.30 10.49
CA ALA A 239 -1.69 -17.53 9.79
C ALA A 239 -1.84 -18.75 10.72
N THR A 240 -1.21 -18.72 11.88
CA THR A 240 -1.31 -19.76 12.92
C THR A 240 -2.57 -19.65 13.79
N ALA A 241 -3.29 -18.53 13.76
CA ALA A 241 -4.50 -18.31 14.57
C ALA A 241 -5.79 -18.81 13.91
N GLN A 242 -5.78 -19.08 12.59
CA GLN A 242 -6.96 -19.54 11.84
C GLN A 242 -7.05 -21.08 11.68
N GLN A 243 -6.18 -21.85 12.35
CA GLN A 243 -6.17 -23.32 12.29
C GLN A 243 -6.70 -24.01 13.56
N HIS A 244 -7.35 -23.28 14.47
CA HIS A 244 -7.97 -23.82 15.68
C HIS A 244 -9.43 -23.43 15.83
#